data_AF-I0BGB0-F1
#
_entry.id   AF-I0BGB0-F1
#
_cell.length_a   1.000
_cell.length_b   1.000
_cell.length_c   1.000
_cell.angle_alpha   90.00
_cell.angle_beta   90.00
_cell.angle_gamma   90.00
#
_symmetry.space_group_name_H-M   'P 1'
#
loop_
_entity.id
_entity.type
_entity.pdbx_description
1 polymer ?
#
loop_
_entity_poly.entity_id
_entity_poly.type
_entity_poly.pdbx_seq_one_letter_code
_entity_poly.pdbx_strand_id
1 'polypeptide(L)'
;MIVLKFTQALLKDMKAVPMECHDSGELSLFHWHVNIYQLNRRKHIVFINDLSRLCILIDGIRSGQVTRLQEKFLLTLRTYMASEGIGEAVMDTYLREGSEIMISKTNSRSVLGTMKEATYFTEDDFGDDLSRLQWINRLFYKPIDYRNPIKVFKEAITLHYEGKRTDSAFPSKSEK
;
A
#
# COMPACT_ATOMS: atom_id res chain seq x y z
N MET A 1 1.55 -10.79 6.65
CA MET A 1 0.25 -10.12 6.88
C MET A 1 0.37 -8.67 6.44
N ILE A 2 -0.63 -8.12 5.76
CA ILE A 2 -0.73 -6.68 5.48
C ILE A 2 -1.46 -5.99 6.62
N VAL A 3 -1.01 -4.80 7.01
CA VAL A 3 -1.70 -3.95 7.99
C VAL A 3 -2.23 -2.71 7.30
N LEU A 4 -3.54 -2.54 7.31
CA LEU A 4 -4.22 -1.34 6.86
C LEU A 4 -4.49 -0.41 8.04
N LYS A 5 -3.71 0.67 8.11
CA LYS A 5 -3.75 1.70 9.15
C LYS A 5 -4.80 2.75 8.76
N PHE A 6 -6.03 2.57 9.21
CA PHE A 6 -7.16 3.43 8.84
C PHE A 6 -7.16 4.73 9.62
N THR A 7 -7.51 5.84 8.95
CA THR A 7 -7.87 7.08 9.63
C THR A 7 -9.17 6.91 10.42
N GLN A 8 -9.40 7.80 11.38
CA GLN A 8 -10.64 7.78 12.17
C GLN A 8 -11.90 7.97 11.30
N ALA A 9 -11.80 8.71 10.19
CA ALA A 9 -12.89 8.89 9.24
C ALA A 9 -13.23 7.58 8.53
N LEU A 10 -12.22 6.86 8.04
CA LEU A 10 -12.41 5.58 7.35
C LEU A 10 -12.89 4.48 8.30
N LEU A 11 -12.41 4.44 9.56
CA LEU A 11 -12.91 3.52 10.57
C LEU A 11 -14.42 3.67 10.79
N LYS A 12 -14.91 4.92 10.87
CA LYS A 12 -16.34 5.22 11.04
C LYS A 12 -17.15 4.81 9.82
N ASP A 13 -16.69 5.15 8.60
CA ASP A 13 -17.39 4.79 7.36
C ASP A 13 -17.45 3.27 7.14
N MET A 14 -16.37 2.56 7.46
CA MET A 14 -16.28 1.10 7.30
C MET A 14 -16.86 0.32 8.46
N LYS A 15 -17.25 0.98 9.56
CA LYS A 15 -17.68 0.33 10.80
C LYS A 15 -16.67 -0.72 11.28
N ALA A 16 -15.39 -0.48 11.03
CA ALA A 16 -14.31 -1.40 11.33
C ALA A 16 -13.81 -1.19 12.77
N VAL A 17 -13.56 -2.29 13.47
CA VAL A 17 -12.93 -2.27 14.79
C VAL A 17 -11.42 -2.40 14.59
N PRO A 18 -10.61 -1.38 14.92
CA PRO A 18 -9.16 -1.47 14.76
C PRO A 18 -8.57 -2.36 15.87
N MET A 19 -7.57 -3.15 15.51
CA MET A 19 -6.72 -3.88 16.44
C MET A 19 -5.50 -3.03 16.83
N GLU A 20 -4.96 -3.28 18.02
CA GLU A 20 -3.66 -2.71 18.39
C GLU A 20 -2.56 -3.35 17.56
N CYS A 21 -1.71 -2.51 16.99
CA CYS A 21 -0.54 -2.92 16.23
C CYS A 21 0.69 -2.49 17.02
N HIS A 22 1.34 -3.46 17.67
CA HIS A 22 2.61 -3.26 18.37
C HIS A 22 3.76 -3.25 17.34
N ASP A 23 3.76 -2.21 16.52
CA ASP A 23 4.83 -1.88 15.57
C ASP A 23 6.01 -1.28 16.35
N SER A 24 7.25 -1.63 15.99
CA SER A 24 8.48 -1.02 16.52
C SER A 24 8.61 0.47 16.19
N GLY A 25 7.71 1.01 15.36
CA GLY A 25 7.74 2.36 14.80
C GLY A 25 8.43 2.41 13.44
N GLU A 26 8.87 1.27 12.92
CA GLU A 26 9.53 1.16 11.63
C GLU A 26 8.53 1.12 10.48
N LEU A 27 8.85 1.85 9.41
CA LEU A 27 8.04 1.85 8.20
C LEU A 27 8.22 0.52 7.47
N SER A 28 7.11 -0.15 7.16
CA SER A 28 7.12 -1.50 6.57
C SER A 28 6.54 -1.52 5.16
N LEU A 29 7.07 -2.41 4.32
CA LEU A 29 6.52 -2.70 2.99
C LEU A 29 5.10 -3.28 3.06
N PHE A 30 4.72 -3.88 4.19
CA PHE A 30 3.40 -4.51 4.39
C PHE A 30 2.41 -3.61 5.13
N HIS A 31 2.80 -2.39 5.51
CA HIS A 31 1.93 -1.43 6.18
C HIS A 31 1.45 -0.36 5.20
N TRP A 32 0.18 0.00 5.31
CA TRP A 32 -0.47 0.97 4.43
C TRP A 32 -1.37 1.91 5.24
N HIS A 33 -1.14 3.22 5.17
CA HIS A 33 -2.09 4.19 5.70
C HIS A 33 -3.23 4.39 4.73
N VAL A 34 -4.46 4.37 5.23
CA VAL A 34 -5.66 4.37 4.39
C VAL A 34 -6.65 5.43 4.86
N ASN A 35 -7.19 6.20 3.92
CA ASN A 35 -8.15 7.26 4.21
C ASN A 35 -9.23 7.36 3.14
N ILE A 36 -10.34 8.00 3.49
CA ILE A 36 -11.37 8.43 2.54
C ILE A 36 -10.97 9.77 1.95
N TYR A 37 -11.22 9.91 0.65
CA TYR A 37 -10.91 11.10 -0.11
C TYR A 37 -11.99 11.31 -1.20
N GLN A 38 -12.26 12.57 -1.54
CA GLN A 38 -13.26 12.95 -2.53
C GLN A 38 -12.55 13.40 -3.81
N LEU A 39 -12.75 12.66 -4.90
CA LEU A 39 -12.21 12.96 -6.23
C LEU A 39 -13.32 12.91 -7.25
N ASN A 40 -13.40 13.90 -8.14
CA ASN A 40 -14.44 14.01 -9.17
C ASN A 40 -15.85 13.88 -8.57
N ARG A 41 -16.03 14.48 -7.38
CA ARG A 41 -17.26 14.43 -6.56
C ARG A 41 -17.71 13.01 -6.17
N ARG A 42 -16.81 12.04 -6.22
CA ARG A 42 -17.05 10.64 -5.85
C ARG A 42 -16.15 10.24 -4.68
N LYS A 43 -16.68 9.35 -3.84
CA LYS A 43 -15.93 8.76 -2.73
C LYS A 43 -14.86 7.81 -3.27
N HIS A 44 -13.62 8.10 -2.91
CA HIS A 44 -12.47 7.25 -3.13
C HIS A 44 -11.82 6.90 -1.79
N ILE A 45 -11.02 5.84 -1.81
CA ILE A 45 -10.22 5.39 -0.69
C ILE A 45 -8.78 5.34 -1.18
N VAL A 46 -7.95 6.15 -0.54
CA VAL A 46 -6.52 6.25 -0.84
C VAL A 46 -5.72 5.40 0.13
N PHE A 47 -4.73 4.70 -0.40
CA PHE A 47 -3.79 3.87 0.33
C PHE A 47 -2.40 4.39 0.05
N ILE A 48 -1.60 4.65 1.09
CA ILE A 48 -0.21 5.05 0.98
C ILE A 48 0.64 4.02 1.70
N ASN A 49 1.55 3.38 0.97
CA ASN A 49 2.49 2.43 1.55
C ASN A 49 3.44 3.14 2.54
N ASP A 50 3.66 2.53 3.69
CA ASP A 50 4.44 3.11 4.77
C ASP A 50 5.91 3.26 4.41
N LEU A 51 6.49 2.32 3.66
CA LEU A 51 7.90 2.39 3.29
C LEU A 51 8.11 3.27 2.06
N SER A 52 7.38 2.98 0.98
CA SER A 52 7.67 3.52 -0.36
C SER A 52 6.85 4.74 -0.74
N ARG A 53 5.80 5.09 0.02
CA ARG A 53 4.77 6.06 -0.38
C ARG A 53 3.96 5.68 -1.60
N LEU A 54 4.04 4.41 -2.06
CA LEU A 54 3.24 3.95 -3.18
C LEU A 54 1.76 4.19 -2.89
N CYS A 55 1.10 4.84 -3.84
CA CYS A 55 -0.29 5.23 -3.76
C CYS A 55 -1.16 4.25 -4.55
N ILE A 56 -2.21 3.72 -3.90
CA ILE A 56 -3.32 3.03 -4.55
C ILE A 56 -4.60 3.80 -4.26
N LEU A 57 -5.47 3.93 -5.26
CA LEU A 57 -6.72 4.67 -5.19
C LEU A 57 -7.84 3.76 -5.67
N ILE A 58 -8.90 3.66 -4.86
CA ILE A 58 -10.04 2.79 -5.11
C ILE A 58 -11.34 3.55 -4.94
N ASP A 59 -12.21 3.46 -5.94
CA ASP A 59 -13.57 3.99 -5.88
C ASP A 59 -14.63 2.88 -5.63
N GLY A 60 -15.90 3.23 -5.62
CA GLY A 60 -17.00 2.26 -5.71
C GLY A 60 -17.20 1.35 -4.48
N ILE A 61 -16.60 1.68 -3.34
CA ILE A 61 -16.77 0.98 -2.06
C ILE A 61 -17.82 1.70 -1.23
N ARG A 62 -18.90 1.01 -0.84
CA ARG A 62 -19.93 1.59 0.04
C ARG A 62 -19.52 1.48 1.51
N SER A 63 -20.12 2.31 2.35
CA SER A 63 -19.90 2.29 3.80
C SER A 63 -20.21 0.91 4.37
N GLY A 64 -19.39 0.44 5.31
CA GLY A 64 -19.48 -0.90 5.91
C GLY A 64 -18.94 -2.06 5.05
N GLN A 65 -18.48 -1.82 3.81
CA GLN A 65 -17.99 -2.89 2.92
C GLN A 65 -16.48 -3.15 3.05
N VAL A 66 -16.02 -3.41 4.28
CA VAL A 66 -14.59 -3.58 4.57
C VAL A 66 -13.95 -4.76 3.84
N THR A 67 -14.63 -5.90 3.75
CA THR A 67 -14.14 -7.09 3.02
C THR A 67 -13.96 -6.80 1.53
N ARG A 68 -14.95 -6.14 0.90
CA ARG A 68 -14.88 -5.72 -0.50
C ARG A 68 -13.74 -4.73 -0.74
N LEU A 69 -13.46 -3.85 0.22
CA LEU A 69 -12.33 -2.92 0.15
C LEU A 69 -11.00 -3.68 0.14
N GLN A 70 -10.83 -4.66 1.02
CA GLN A 70 -9.64 -5.50 1.12
C GLN A 70 -9.41 -6.30 -0.18
N GLU A 71 -10.45 -6.94 -0.71
CA GLU A 71 -10.39 -7.67 -1.98
C GLU A 71 -10.04 -6.76 -3.15
N LYS A 72 -10.72 -5.62 -3.28
CA LYS A 72 -10.45 -4.64 -4.35
C LYS A 72 -9.03 -4.06 -4.21
N PHE A 73 -8.54 -3.87 -2.99
CA PHE A 73 -7.17 -3.44 -2.73
C PHE A 73 -6.13 -4.42 -3.27
N LEU A 74 -6.23 -5.70 -2.93
CA LEU A 74 -5.29 -6.71 -3.42
C LEU A 74 -5.34 -6.85 -4.94
N LEU A 75 -6.54 -6.82 -5.54
CA LEU A 75 -6.71 -6.89 -6.98
C LEU A 75 -6.11 -5.66 -7.69
N THR A 76 -6.45 -4.46 -7.25
CA THR A 76 -5.91 -3.21 -7.84
C THR A 76 -4.40 -3.14 -7.68
N LEU A 77 -3.86 -3.54 -6.52
CA LEU A 77 -2.43 -3.60 -6.29
C LEU A 77 -1.75 -4.59 -7.25
N ARG A 78 -2.31 -5.80 -7.44
CA ARG A 78 -1.78 -6.77 -8.42
C ARG A 78 -1.76 -6.20 -9.83
N THR A 79 -2.88 -5.65 -10.29
CA THR A 79 -2.99 -5.06 -11.64
C THR A 79 -1.99 -3.92 -11.83
N TYR A 80 -1.85 -3.06 -10.83
CA TYR A 80 -0.90 -1.95 -10.88
C TYR A 80 0.56 -2.45 -10.91
N MET A 81 0.93 -3.39 -10.04
CA MET A 81 2.28 -3.99 -10.02
C MET A 81 2.62 -4.65 -11.37
N ALA A 82 1.67 -5.37 -11.97
CA ALA A 82 1.85 -5.99 -13.28
C ALA A 82 2.06 -4.95 -14.39
N SER A 83 1.29 -3.85 -14.38
CA SER A 83 1.45 -2.74 -15.33
C SER A 83 2.82 -2.07 -15.23
N GLU A 84 3.43 -2.17 -14.05
CA GLU A 84 4.75 -1.63 -13.75
C GLU A 84 5.87 -2.63 -14.04
N GLY A 85 5.57 -3.83 -14.55
CA GLY A 85 6.56 -4.84 -14.92
C GLY A 85 7.19 -5.56 -13.73
N ILE A 86 6.53 -5.59 -12.57
CA ILE A 86 6.95 -6.45 -11.47
C ILE A 86 6.61 -7.91 -11.84
N GLY A 87 7.58 -8.81 -11.73
CA GLY A 87 7.41 -10.21 -12.15
C GLY A 87 6.38 -10.97 -11.32
N GLU A 88 5.60 -11.84 -11.98
CA GLU A 88 4.52 -12.63 -11.37
C GLU A 88 4.93 -13.36 -10.08
N ALA A 89 6.08 -14.04 -10.07
CA ALA A 89 6.55 -14.76 -8.89
C ALA A 89 6.75 -13.86 -7.65
N VAL A 90 7.20 -12.62 -7.85
CA VAL A 90 7.36 -11.64 -6.77
C VAL A 90 6.01 -11.12 -6.31
N MET A 91 5.12 -10.78 -7.25
CA MET A 91 3.76 -10.33 -6.95
C MET A 91 2.97 -11.37 -6.17
N ASP A 92 2.96 -12.62 -6.64
CA ASP A 92 2.24 -13.72 -6.01
C ASP A 92 2.76 -13.99 -4.60
N THR A 93 4.08 -13.94 -4.40
CA THR A 93 4.68 -14.12 -3.07
C THR A 93 4.26 -12.99 -2.13
N TYR A 94 4.35 -11.74 -2.56
CA TYR A 94 3.96 -10.58 -1.75
C TYR A 94 2.47 -10.59 -1.39
N LEU A 95 1.60 -10.83 -2.37
CA LEU A 95 0.16 -10.87 -2.15
C LEU A 95 -0.26 -12.08 -1.31
N ARG A 96 0.41 -13.23 -1.44
CA ARG A 96 0.18 -14.40 -0.58
C ARG A 96 0.59 -14.11 0.87
N GLU A 97 1.77 -13.54 1.08
CA GLU A 97 2.22 -13.13 2.42
C GLU A 97 1.33 -12.02 3.01
N GLY A 98 0.73 -11.19 2.16
CA GLY A 98 -0.20 -10.13 2.51
C GLY A 98 -1.69 -10.51 2.51
N SER A 99 -2.03 -11.77 2.27
CA SER A 99 -3.42 -12.20 2.08
C SER A 99 -4.25 -12.08 3.35
N GLU A 100 -3.63 -12.30 4.51
CA GLU A 100 -4.20 -11.91 5.80
C GLU A 100 -4.04 -10.40 5.99
N ILE A 101 -5.16 -9.71 6.26
CA ILE A 101 -5.21 -8.26 6.44
C ILE A 101 -5.71 -7.92 7.85
N MET A 102 -4.89 -7.19 8.59
CA MET A 102 -5.24 -6.56 9.86
C MET A 102 -5.61 -5.09 9.65
N ILE A 103 -6.62 -4.61 10.39
CA ILE A 103 -6.96 -3.18 10.43
C ILE A 103 -6.44 -2.60 11.75
N SER A 104 -5.74 -1.48 11.69
CA SER A 104 -5.28 -0.73 12.85
C SER A 104 -5.46 0.77 12.65
N LYS A 105 -5.01 1.58 13.62
CA LYS A 105 -5.06 3.05 13.52
C LYS A 105 -3.79 3.59 12.85
N THR A 106 -3.91 4.70 12.13
CA THR A 106 -2.76 5.47 11.63
C THR A 106 -1.81 5.86 12.75
N ASN A 107 -0.51 5.70 12.53
CA ASN A 107 0.53 5.97 13.54
C ASN A 107 1.69 6.86 13.03
N SER A 108 1.70 7.26 11.75
CA SER A 108 2.79 8.05 11.17
C SER A 108 2.31 9.38 10.58
N ARG A 109 2.77 10.49 11.18
CA ARG A 109 2.51 11.84 10.65
C ARG A 109 3.19 12.07 9.30
N SER A 110 4.33 11.44 9.05
CA SER A 110 5.06 11.52 7.79
C SER A 110 4.24 10.91 6.65
N VAL A 111 3.70 9.70 6.86
CA VAL A 111 2.83 9.04 5.87
C VAL A 111 1.55 9.87 5.63
N LEU A 112 0.95 10.39 6.70
CA LEU A 112 -0.23 11.27 6.61
C LEU A 112 0.07 12.58 5.87
N GLY A 113 1.28 13.13 5.99
CA GLY A 113 1.74 14.28 5.21
C GLY A 113 1.75 13.95 3.72
N THR A 114 2.40 12.84 3.34
CA THR A 114 2.40 12.37 1.94
C THR A 114 0.99 12.07 1.42
N MET A 115 0.12 11.50 2.26
CA MET A 115 -1.27 11.27 1.88
C MET A 115 -1.98 12.58 1.52
N LYS A 116 -1.79 13.65 2.31
CA LYS A 116 -2.38 14.97 2.00
C LYS A 116 -1.85 15.52 0.67
N GLU A 117 -0.55 15.36 0.40
CA GLU A 117 0.05 15.76 -0.87
C GLU A 117 -0.52 14.94 -2.05
N ALA A 118 -0.64 13.62 -1.90
CA ALA A 118 -1.22 12.72 -2.89
C ALA A 118 -2.70 13.02 -3.18
N THR A 119 -3.45 13.49 -2.17
CA THR A 119 -4.86 13.86 -2.29
C THR A 119 -5.08 15.37 -2.39
N TYR A 120 -4.09 16.13 -2.86
CA TYR A 120 -4.17 17.59 -2.93
C TYR A 120 -5.19 18.05 -3.97
N PHE A 121 -5.16 17.44 -5.16
CA PHE A 121 -6.16 17.66 -6.20
C PHE A 121 -7.50 17.07 -5.74
N THR A 122 -8.63 17.57 -6.24
CA THR A 122 -9.97 17.00 -5.98
C THR A 122 -10.74 16.72 -7.26
N GLU A 123 -10.15 17.07 -8.40
CA GLU A 123 -10.68 16.87 -9.75
C GLU A 123 -9.52 16.47 -10.66
N ASP A 124 -9.80 15.57 -11.61
CA ASP A 124 -8.90 15.17 -12.69
C ASP A 124 -9.68 14.69 -13.92
N ASP A 125 -8.99 14.53 -15.04
CA ASP A 125 -9.53 14.15 -16.34
C ASP A 125 -8.95 12.82 -16.88
N PHE A 126 -8.35 12.00 -16.01
CA PHE A 126 -7.83 10.69 -16.40
C PHE A 126 -8.94 9.80 -16.96
N GLY A 127 -8.70 9.22 -18.14
CA GLY A 127 -9.64 8.33 -18.81
C GLY A 127 -9.82 6.97 -18.13
N ASP A 128 -8.85 6.54 -17.32
CA ASP A 128 -8.89 5.29 -16.57
C ASP A 128 -8.08 5.38 -15.27
N ASP A 129 -8.42 4.51 -14.32
CA ASP A 129 -7.80 4.49 -13.00
C ASP A 129 -6.32 4.10 -13.03
N LEU A 130 -5.91 3.25 -13.97
CA LEU A 130 -4.53 2.76 -14.04
C LEU A 130 -3.58 3.88 -14.46
N SER A 131 -3.95 4.66 -15.48
CA SER A 131 -3.22 5.86 -15.91
C SER A 131 -3.06 6.87 -14.78
N ARG A 132 -4.12 7.09 -13.97
CA ARG A 132 -4.05 7.93 -12.77
C ARG A 132 -3.03 7.40 -11.76
N LEU A 133 -3.06 6.08 -11.49
CA LEU A 133 -2.13 5.45 -10.56
C LEU A 133 -0.68 5.53 -11.04
N GLN A 134 -0.43 5.36 -12.34
CA GLN A 134 0.89 5.52 -12.91
C GLN A 134 1.39 6.94 -12.70
N TRP A 135 0.57 7.95 -13.03
CA TRP A 135 0.93 9.36 -12.86
C TRP A 135 1.25 9.74 -11.41
N ILE A 136 0.36 9.41 -10.46
CA ILE A 136 0.55 9.80 -9.05
C ILE A 136 1.79 9.12 -8.45
N ASN A 137 2.08 7.90 -8.87
CA ASN A 137 3.30 7.17 -8.52
C ASN A 137 4.45 7.50 -9.48
N ARG A 138 4.46 8.66 -10.14
CA ARG A 138 5.66 9.27 -10.71
C ARG A 138 6.09 10.55 -10.00
N LEU A 139 5.27 11.04 -9.05
CA LEU A 139 5.59 12.21 -8.23
C LEU A 139 6.73 11.92 -7.25
N PHE A 140 7.39 12.98 -6.78
CA PHE A 140 8.52 12.89 -5.86
C PHE A 140 8.12 13.34 -4.46
N TYR A 141 8.50 12.57 -3.44
CA TYR A 141 8.17 12.88 -2.06
C TYR A 141 9.43 13.01 -1.20
N LYS A 142 9.55 14.12 -0.46
CA LYS A 142 10.68 14.38 0.45
C LYS A 142 10.94 13.24 1.44
N PRO A 143 9.93 12.59 2.08
CA PRO A 143 10.18 11.51 3.04
C PRO A 143 10.85 10.26 2.49
N ILE A 144 10.94 10.12 1.17
CA ILE A 144 11.66 9.05 0.47
C ILE A 144 12.80 9.62 -0.36
N ASP A 145 13.45 10.67 0.15
CA ASP A 145 14.60 11.33 -0.47
C ASP A 145 14.32 11.89 -1.87
N TYR A 146 13.13 12.48 -2.04
CA TYR A 146 12.64 12.99 -3.34
C TYR A 146 12.72 11.93 -4.44
N ARG A 147 12.53 10.66 -4.07
CA ARG A 147 12.40 9.56 -5.02
C ARG A 147 10.93 9.35 -5.36
N ASN A 148 10.74 8.65 -6.46
CA ASN A 148 9.43 8.26 -6.93
C ASN A 148 8.97 6.98 -6.19
N PRO A 149 7.72 6.93 -5.69
CA PRO A 149 7.16 5.79 -5.00
C PRO A 149 7.31 4.44 -5.68
N ILE A 150 7.02 4.32 -6.99
CA ILE A 150 7.11 3.01 -7.65
C ILE A 150 8.54 2.48 -7.69
N LYS A 151 9.52 3.38 -7.80
CA LYS A 151 10.93 3.01 -7.86
C LYS A 151 11.37 2.49 -6.51
N VAL A 152 10.99 3.20 -5.44
CA VAL A 152 11.28 2.77 -4.06
C VAL A 152 10.57 1.45 -3.74
N PHE A 153 9.31 1.27 -4.16
CA PHE A 153 8.58 0.02 -3.94
C PHE A 153 9.22 -1.16 -4.68
N LYS A 154 9.59 -0.99 -5.96
CA LYS A 154 10.29 -2.01 -6.76
C LYS A 154 11.62 -2.42 -6.15
N GLU A 155 12.43 -1.47 -5.71
CA GLU A 155 13.70 -1.78 -5.04
C GLU A 155 13.47 -2.50 -3.71
N ALA A 156 12.53 -2.01 -2.89
CA ALA A 156 12.25 -2.61 -1.58
C ALA A 156 11.71 -4.04 -1.69
N ILE A 157 10.78 -4.29 -2.61
CA ILE A 157 10.21 -5.63 -2.79
C ILE A 157 11.25 -6.61 -3.38
N THR A 158 12.09 -6.15 -4.31
CA THR A 158 13.19 -6.96 -4.85
C THR A 158 14.20 -7.31 -3.76
N LEU A 159 14.70 -6.33 -3.01
CA LEU A 159 15.63 -6.57 -1.89
C LEU A 159 15.06 -7.54 -0.86
N HIS A 160 13.77 -7.42 -0.53
CA HIS A 160 13.10 -8.30 0.42
C HIS A 160 13.10 -9.77 -0.03
N TYR A 161 12.96 -10.04 -1.34
CA TYR A 161 12.94 -11.41 -1.87
C TYR A 161 14.28 -11.92 -2.40
N GLU A 162 15.23 -11.04 -2.73
CA GLU A 162 16.62 -11.40 -2.99
C GLU A 162 17.33 -11.84 -1.71
N GLY A 163 17.16 -11.10 -0.60
CA GLY A 163 17.73 -11.47 0.70
C GLY A 163 17.22 -12.82 1.24
N LYS A 164 15.95 -13.15 0.98
CA LYS A 164 15.37 -14.46 1.31
C LYS A 164 15.98 -15.63 0.50
N ARG A 165 16.48 -15.37 -0.72
CA ARG A 165 17.13 -16.42 -1.54
C ARG A 165 18.51 -16.79 -1.00
N THR A 166 19.28 -15.81 -0.53
CA THR A 166 20.63 -16.05 0.04
C THR A 166 20.61 -16.83 1.36
N ASP A 167 19.61 -16.61 2.22
CA ASP A 167 19.51 -17.31 3.50
C ASP A 167 19.06 -18.78 3.35
N SER A 168 18.39 -19.12 2.23
CA SER A 168 18.00 -20.50 1.91
C SER A 168 19.11 -21.36 1.26
N ALA A 169 20.25 -20.76 0.91
CA ALA A 169 21.32 -21.41 0.15
C ALA A 169 22.41 -22.09 1.00
N PHE A 170 22.35 -21.99 2.32
CA PHE A 170 23.26 -22.71 3.23
C PHE A 170 22.50 -23.72 4.08
N PRO A 171 22.45 -25.01 3.71
CA PRO A 171 22.12 -26.04 4.68
C PRO A 171 23.25 -26.07 5.72
N SER A 172 22.89 -25.91 6.99
CA SER A 172 23.78 -26.13 8.11
C SER A 172 24.44 -27.50 7.93
N LYS A 173 25.78 -27.51 7.86
CA LYS A 173 26.51 -28.77 8.03
C LYS A 173 26.16 -29.26 9.43
N SER A 174 25.39 -30.34 9.50
CA SER A 174 25.23 -31.14 10.69
C SER A 174 26.62 -31.54 11.19
N GLU A 175 27.00 -31.03 12.35
CA GLU A 175 28.16 -31.52 13.10
C GLU A 175 27.89 -32.97 13.51
N LYS A 176 28.92 -33.81 13.31
CA LYS A 176 29.00 -35.20 13.75
C LYS A 176 29.49 -35.26 15.20
#